data_AF-A0A349M5B3-F1
#
_entry.id   AF-A0A349M5B3-F1
#
_cell.length_a   1.000
_cell.length_b   1.000
_cell.length_c   1.000
_cell.angle_alpha   90.00
_cell.angle_beta   90.00
_cell.angle_gamma   90.00
#
_symmetry.space_group_name_H-M   'P 1'
#
loop_
_entity.id
_entity.type
_entity.pdbx_description
1 polymer ?
#
loop_
_entity_poly.entity_id
_entity_poly.type
_entity_poly.pdbx_seq_one_letter_code
_entity_poly.pdbx_strand_id
1 'polypeptide(L)'
;QRLPVLRDLGLECERFGGRSFLIRSVPSGVGQEQLAGHLPELAEIASEDSADWEDHLLIGLACRSALRRGRVLGIDEQRTL
;
A
#
# COMPACT_ATOMS: atom_id res chain seq x y z
N GLN A 1 9.61 11.41 -9.98
CA GLN A 1 10.54 11.44 -8.83
C GLN A 1 10.08 10.52 -7.70
N ARG A 2 8.78 10.17 -7.59
CA ARG A 2 8.23 9.34 -6.50
C ARG A 2 8.42 7.82 -6.65
N LEU A 3 8.66 7.30 -7.87
CA LEU A 3 8.79 5.86 -8.12
C LEU A 3 9.87 5.15 -7.26
N PRO A 4 11.07 5.74 -7.02
CA PRO A 4 12.03 5.15 -6.10
C PRO A 4 11.52 5.04 -4.67
N VAL A 5 10.85 6.07 -4.15
CA VAL A 5 10.26 6.07 -2.80
C VAL A 5 9.19 4.98 -2.67
N LEU A 6 8.32 4.84 -3.67
CA LEU A 6 7.35 3.74 -3.71
C LEU A 6 8.03 2.37 -3.67
N ARG A 7 9.13 2.20 -4.40
CA ARG A 7 9.90 0.96 -4.39
C ARG A 7 10.50 0.67 -3.01
N ASP A 8 11.04 1.68 -2.33
CA ASP A 8 11.60 1.53 -0.97
C ASP A 8 10.52 1.13 0.05
N LEU A 9 9.27 1.51 -0.20
CA LEU A 9 8.11 1.07 0.59
C LEU A 9 7.61 -0.34 0.22
N GLY A 10 8.15 -0.96 -0.85
CA GLY A 10 7.75 -2.28 -1.35
C GLY A 10 6.72 -2.26 -2.49
N LEU A 11 6.34 -1.08 -2.98
CA LEU A 11 5.46 -0.87 -4.13
C LEU A 11 6.30 -0.69 -5.39
N GLU A 12 6.49 -1.76 -6.15
CA GLU A 12 7.21 -1.66 -7.42
C GLU A 12 6.27 -1.28 -8.56
N CYS A 13 6.43 -0.06 -9.07
CA CYS A 13 5.61 0.51 -10.14
C CYS A 13 6.45 0.70 -11.42
N GLU A 14 5.93 0.24 -12.55
CA GLU A 14 6.54 0.41 -13.87
C GLU A 14 5.64 1.26 -14.77
N ARG A 15 6.22 2.16 -15.57
CA ARG A 15 5.46 2.94 -16.55
C ARG A 15 4.90 2.02 -17.64
N PHE A 16 3.63 2.21 -17.97
CA PHE A 16 2.94 1.46 -19.02
C PHE A 16 2.17 2.43 -19.94
N GLY A 17 2.89 3.06 -20.87
CA GLY A 17 2.33 4.09 -21.74
C GLY A 17 2.31 5.49 -21.10
N GLY A 18 1.41 6.34 -21.56
CA GLY A 18 1.44 7.79 -21.25
C GLY A 18 0.93 8.17 -19.85
N ARG A 19 -0.08 7.47 -19.34
CA ARG A 19 -0.74 7.79 -18.04
C ARG A 19 -1.07 6.55 -17.20
N SER A 20 -0.55 5.39 -17.59
CA SER A 20 -0.82 4.14 -16.89
C SER A 20 0.46 3.56 -16.31
N PHE A 21 0.32 2.79 -15.23
CA PHE A 21 1.41 2.13 -14.53
C PHE A 21 1.01 0.69 -14.24
N LEU A 22 1.99 -0.22 -14.28
CA LEU A 22 1.86 -1.58 -13.80
C LEU A 22 2.41 -1.67 -12.38
N ILE A 23 1.70 -2.37 -11.50
CA ILE A 23 2.19 -2.72 -10.17
C ILE A 23 2.78 -4.14 -10.27
N ARG A 24 4.09 -4.25 -10.08
CA ARG A 24 4.86 -5.51 -10.15
C ARG A 24 4.90 -6.21 -8.80
N SER A 25 4.95 -5.43 -7.72
CA SER A 25 4.95 -5.95 -6.36
C SER A 25 4.21 -5.00 -5.42
N VAL A 26 3.73 -5.56 -4.32
CA VAL A 26 3.24 -4.83 -3.15
C VAL A 26 4.01 -5.31 -1.92
N PRO A 27 4.06 -4.52 -0.83
CA PRO A 27 4.79 -4.89 0.37
C PRO A 27 4.29 -6.24 0.91
N SER A 28 5.21 -7.16 1.16
CA SER A 28 4.87 -8.49 1.66
C SER A 28 4.45 -8.41 3.12
N GLY A 29 3.28 -8.93 3.46
CA GLY A 29 2.78 -8.91 4.83
C GLY A 29 1.35 -9.41 4.96
N VAL A 30 0.86 -9.46 6.20
CA VAL A 30 -0.56 -9.76 6.46
C VAL A 30 -1.42 -8.69 5.80
N GLY A 31 -2.46 -9.09 5.07
CA GLY A 31 -3.37 -8.16 4.38
C GLY A 31 -2.96 -7.79 2.94
N GLN A 32 -2.00 -8.50 2.33
CA GLN A 32 -1.57 -8.28 0.94
C GLN A 32 -2.73 -8.29 -0.06
N GLU A 33 -3.67 -9.25 0.06
CA GLU A 33 -4.83 -9.32 -0.85
C GLU A 33 -5.77 -8.13 -0.69
N GLN A 34 -5.99 -7.65 0.53
CA GLN A 34 -6.77 -6.44 0.79
C GLN A 34 -6.09 -5.20 0.22
N LEU A 35 -4.77 -5.11 0.36
CA LEU A 35 -3.99 -3.98 -0.14
C LEU A 35 -4.12 -3.84 -1.67
N ALA A 36 -4.15 -4.95 -2.40
CA ALA A 36 -4.32 -4.94 -3.86
C ALA A 36 -5.60 -4.21 -4.31
N GLY A 37 -6.71 -4.40 -3.57
CA GLY A 37 -7.98 -3.72 -3.85
C GLY A 37 -7.96 -2.21 -3.59
N HIS A 38 -6.95 -1.71 -2.87
CA HIS A 38 -6.79 -0.30 -2.52
C HIS A 38 -5.68 0.41 -3.28
N LEU A 39 -4.98 -0.28 -4.20
CA LEU A 39 -3.93 0.30 -5.02
C LEU A 39 -4.36 1.55 -5.80
N PRO A 40 -5.56 1.64 -6.39
CA PRO A 40 -5.99 2.87 -7.08
C PRO A 40 -6.01 4.09 -6.15
N GLU A 41 -6.51 3.91 -4.92
CA GLU A 41 -6.60 4.99 -3.93
C GLU A 41 -5.23 5.40 -3.40
N LEU A 42 -4.33 4.43 -3.18
CA LEU A 42 -2.93 4.72 -2.81
C LEU A 42 -2.18 5.43 -3.94
N ALA A 43 -2.49 5.12 -5.20
CA ALA A 43 -1.91 5.77 -6.36
C ALA A 43 -2.38 7.23 -6.50
N GLU A 44 -3.65 7.52 -6.16
CA GLU A 44 -4.16 8.90 -6.08
C GLU A 44 -3.40 9.69 -5.01
N ILE A 45 -3.27 9.15 -3.79
CA ILE A 45 -2.49 9.79 -2.70
C ILE A 45 -1.04 10.04 -3.14
N ALA A 46 -0.38 9.04 -3.74
CA ALA A 46 0.99 9.19 -4.23
C ALA A 46 1.11 10.19 -5.40
N SER A 47 0.00 10.54 -6.05
CA SER A 47 -0.05 11.50 -7.16
C SER A 47 -0.39 12.93 -6.70
N GLU A 48 -0.87 13.10 -5.46
CA GLU A 48 -1.19 14.42 -4.89
C GLU A 48 -0.01 15.39 -4.99
N ASP A 49 -0.30 16.64 -5.32
CA ASP A 49 0.69 17.72 -5.33
C ASP A 49 0.75 18.37 -3.94
N SER A 50 1.18 17.57 -2.96
CA SER A 50 1.36 17.96 -1.56
C SER A 50 2.80 17.69 -1.13
N ALA A 51 3.31 18.46 -0.17
CA ALA A 51 4.58 18.16 0.49
C ALA A 51 4.46 16.91 1.39
N ASP A 52 3.29 16.68 1.97
CA ASP A 52 3.01 15.63 2.96
C ASP A 52 2.46 14.34 2.32
N TRP A 53 2.56 14.21 0.99
CA TRP A 53 2.03 13.07 0.23
C TRP A 53 2.59 11.72 0.73
N GLU A 54 3.85 11.71 1.19
CA GLU A 54 4.51 10.52 1.69
C GLU A 54 3.90 10.07 3.03
N ASP A 55 3.63 11.00 3.94
CA ASP A 55 2.96 10.72 5.21
C ASP A 55 1.54 10.21 4.98
N HIS A 56 0.79 10.85 4.08
CA HIS A 56 -0.54 10.38 3.69
C HIS A 56 -0.52 8.97 3.10
N LEU A 57 0.48 8.68 2.26
CA LEU A 57 0.66 7.35 1.69
C LEU A 57 0.95 6.31 2.77
N LEU A 58 1.85 6.61 3.72
CA LEU A 58 2.20 5.72 4.83
C LEU A 58 0.99 5.45 5.72
N ILE A 59 0.20 6.48 6.05
CA ILE A 59 -1.07 6.34 6.77
C ILE A 59 -2.01 5.42 5.99
N GLY A 60 -2.19 5.66 4.70
CA GLY A 60 -3.03 4.84 3.83
C GLY A 60 -2.58 3.38 3.78
N LEU A 61 -1.27 3.13 3.68
CA LEU A 61 -0.68 1.81 3.63
C LEU A 61 -0.91 1.05 4.94
N ALA A 62 -0.64 1.69 6.09
CA ALA A 62 -0.84 1.12 7.41
C ALA A 62 -2.32 0.80 7.66
N CYS A 63 -3.21 1.75 7.36
CA CYS A 63 -4.64 1.58 7.56
C CYS A 63 -5.26 0.51 6.67
N ARG A 64 -4.62 0.06 5.58
CA ARG A 64 -5.20 -0.89 4.61
C ARG A 64 -4.52 -2.24 4.55
N SER A 65 -3.23 -2.30 4.88
CA SER A 65 -2.54 -3.56 5.15
C SER A 65 -2.98 -4.17 6.49
N ALA A 66 -3.29 -3.35 7.50
CA ALA A 66 -3.73 -3.83 8.81
C ALA A 66 -5.20 -4.32 8.86
N LEU A 67 -5.98 -4.21 7.78
CA LEU A 67 -7.41 -4.51 7.79
C LEU A 67 -7.68 -6.02 7.76
N ARG A 68 -7.67 -6.64 8.94
CA ARG A 68 -8.39 -7.90 9.21
C ARG A 68 -9.86 -7.62 9.59
N ARG A 69 -10.50 -6.61 8.99
CA ARG A 69 -11.86 -6.19 9.38
C ARG A 69 -12.81 -7.39 9.37
N GLY A 70 -13.35 -7.73 10.54
CA GLY A 70 -14.34 -8.81 10.71
C GLY A 70 -13.77 -10.22 10.88
N ARG A 71 -12.44 -10.44 10.83
CA ARG A 71 -11.84 -11.75 11.11
C ARG A 71 -11.59 -11.91 12.60
N VAL A 72 -12.17 -12.94 13.19
CA VAL A 72 -11.86 -13.33 14.58
C VAL A 72 -10.40 -13.77 14.65
N LEU A 73 -9.66 -13.23 15.62
CA LEU A 73 -8.29 -13.63 15.89
C LEU A 73 -8.28 -14.86 16.80
N GLY A 74 -7.49 -15.87 16.43
CA GLY A 74 -7.20 -16.99 17.32
C GLY A 74 -6.30 -16.56 18.49
N ILE A 75 -6.29 -17.35 19.57
CA ILE A 75 -5.46 -17.07 20.76
C ILE A 75 -3.97 -16.96 20.43
N ASP A 76 -3.45 -17.83 19.55
CA ASP A 76 -2.04 -17.76 19.14
C ASP A 76 -1.72 -16.52 18.31
N GLU A 77 -2.65 -16.10 17.45
CA GLU A 77 -2.52 -14.86 16.69
C GLU A 77 -2.56 -13.64 17.60
N GLN A 78 -3.38 -13.64 18.66
CA GLN A 78 -3.44 -12.57 19.65
C GLN A 78 -2.13 -12.43 20.45
N ARG A 79 -1.43 -13.54 20.73
CA ARG A 79 -0.16 -13.53 21.46
C ARG A 79 1.02 -13.01 20.62
N THR A 80 0.91 -13.09 19.30
CA THR A 80 2.00 -12.79 18.36
C THR A 80 1.90 -11.37 17.76
N LEU A 81 0.81 -10.65 18.04
CA LEU A 81 0.64 -9.22 17.74
C LEU A 81 1.44 -8.36 18.74
#